data_AF-A0A932RH44-F1
#
_entry.id   AF-A0A932RH44-F1
#
_cell.length_a   1.000
_cell.length_b   1.000
_cell.length_c   1.000
_cell.angle_alpha   90.00
_cell.angle_beta   90.00
_cell.angle_gamma   90.00
#
_symmetry.space_group_name_H-M   'P 1'
#
loop_
_entity.id
_entity.type
_entity.pdbx_description
1 polymer ?
#
loop_
_entity_poly.entity_id
_entity_poly.type
_entity_poly.pdbx_seq_one_letter_code
_entity_poly.pdbx_strand_id
1 'polypeptide(L)'
;MSRATNEIRITPSVLDRLIDYEPEISSESHRSRLRGLRELKQAVKRDLEWLLNTRQPIEPPSAELKELNSSVAVYGLPDFTSLNAKNRTDQNRMRRAVEAAIRVFEPRLVNVAVTLEAMRENERLMRFRIDAHLKVEPAPEPITFDTVLQLDNGQYLVREE
;
A
#
# COMPACT_ATOMS: atom_id res chain seq x y z
N MET A 1 2.86 30.95 -28.37
CA MET A 1 3.47 29.70 -27.85
C MET A 1 3.31 29.69 -26.33
N SER A 2 2.13 29.34 -25.83
CA SER A 2 1.82 29.28 -24.39
C SER A 2 2.26 27.92 -23.84
N ARG A 3 3.41 27.89 -23.17
CA ARG A 3 3.85 26.72 -22.39
C ARG A 3 2.98 26.67 -21.13
N ALA A 4 1.80 26.06 -21.24
CA ALA A 4 0.97 25.76 -20.08
C ALA A 4 1.79 24.87 -19.13
N THR A 5 2.15 25.44 -17.98
CA THR A 5 2.87 24.77 -16.92
C THR A 5 1.97 23.63 -16.42
N ASN A 6 2.33 22.40 -16.79
CA ASN A 6 1.60 21.19 -16.43
C ASN A 6 1.90 20.85 -14.96
N GLU A 7 1.32 21.62 -14.04
CA GLU A 7 1.49 21.45 -12.59
C GLU A 7 0.78 20.20 -12.11
N ILE A 8 1.52 19.26 -11.51
CA ILE A 8 0.90 18.14 -10.82
C ILE A 8 0.25 18.67 -9.56
N ARG A 9 -1.07 18.58 -9.52
CA ARG A 9 -1.84 18.93 -8.32
C ARG A 9 -1.87 17.72 -7.40
N ILE A 10 -1.07 17.80 -6.34
CA ILE A 10 -1.05 16.81 -5.28
C ILE A 10 -1.74 17.42 -4.06
N THR A 11 -2.86 16.83 -3.68
CA THR A 11 -3.52 17.15 -2.42
C THR A 11 -3.17 16.04 -1.43
N PRO A 12 -2.36 16.33 -0.38
CA PRO A 12 -2.05 15.34 0.65
C PRO A 12 -3.32 14.86 1.36
N SER A 13 -3.24 13.67 1.98
CA SER A 13 -4.36 13.16 2.78
C SER A 13 -4.69 14.10 3.95
N VAL A 14 -5.87 13.96 4.54
CA VAL A 14 -6.23 14.74 5.74
C VAL A 14 -5.22 14.49 6.86
N LEU A 15 -4.76 13.24 7.04
CA LEU A 15 -3.78 12.89 8.05
C LEU A 15 -2.43 13.55 7.77
N ASP A 16 -1.96 13.54 6.52
CA ASP A 16 -0.69 14.18 6.15
C ASP A 16 -0.71 15.71 6.24
N ARG A 17 -1.90 16.32 6.28
CA ARG A 17 -2.07 17.76 6.53
C ARG A 17 -2.19 18.10 8.01
N LEU A 18 -2.51 17.13 8.86
CA LEU A 18 -2.71 17.32 10.30
C LEU A 18 -1.54 16.84 11.13
N ILE A 19 -0.76 15.88 10.62
CA ILE A 19 0.41 15.34 11.32
C ILE A 19 1.62 16.17 10.91
N ASP A 20 2.16 16.91 11.88
CA ASP A 20 3.43 17.60 11.75
C ASP A 20 4.58 16.67 12.15
N TYR A 21 5.36 16.24 11.18
CA TYR A 21 6.55 15.41 11.38
C TYR A 21 7.82 16.25 11.62
N GLU A 22 7.76 17.56 11.38
CA GLU A 22 8.90 18.48 11.51
C GLU A 22 8.51 19.68 12.40
N PRO A 23 8.14 19.46 13.67
CA PRO A 23 7.60 20.50 14.56
C PRO A 23 8.58 21.66 14.83
N GLU A 24 9.87 21.44 14.58
CA GLU A 24 10.92 22.45 14.71
C GLU A 24 10.95 23.42 13.51
N ILE A 25 10.23 23.14 12.42
CA ILE A 25 10.19 23.97 11.21
C ILE A 25 8.94 24.85 11.24
N SER A 26 9.11 26.12 11.61
CA SER A 26 7.99 27.06 11.75
C SER A 26 7.38 27.54 10.42
N SER A 27 7.96 27.19 9.27
CA SER A 27 7.48 27.59 7.94
C SER A 27 7.72 26.50 6.89
N GLU A 28 6.64 25.96 6.33
CA GLU A 28 6.72 25.04 5.19
C GLU A 28 7.18 25.79 3.92
N SER A 29 8.27 25.31 3.30
CA SER A 29 8.71 25.81 1.99
C SER A 29 7.66 25.53 0.90
N HIS A 30 7.56 26.39 -0.12
CA HIS A 30 6.73 26.13 -1.29
C HIS A 30 7.02 24.74 -1.87
N ARG A 31 5.99 23.87 -1.89
CA ARG A 31 6.14 22.48 -2.35
C ARG A 31 6.47 22.44 -3.83
N SER A 32 7.76 22.24 -4.15
CA SER A 32 8.19 21.90 -5.51
C SER A 32 7.50 20.60 -5.96
N ARG A 33 7.17 20.49 -7.26
CA ARG A 33 6.56 19.30 -7.89
C ARG A 33 7.20 17.99 -7.41
N LEU A 34 8.54 17.93 -7.46
CA LEU A 34 9.30 16.73 -7.10
C LEU A 34 9.27 16.43 -5.59
N ARG A 35 9.08 17.45 -4.76
CA ARG A 35 8.93 17.28 -3.31
C ARG A 35 7.55 16.69 -2.99
N GLY A 36 6.47 17.28 -3.52
CA GLY A 36 5.12 16.79 -3.27
C GLY A 36 4.89 15.35 -3.74
N LEU A 37 5.47 14.97 -4.89
CA LEU A 37 5.40 13.59 -5.37
C LEU A 37 6.13 12.63 -4.43
N ARG A 38 7.36 12.96 -4.01
CA ARG A 38 8.12 12.15 -3.05
C ARG A 38 7.37 11.98 -1.72
N GLU A 39 6.80 13.06 -1.20
CA GLU A 39 5.99 13.04 0.03
C GLU A 39 4.77 12.12 -0.14
N LEU A 40 4.07 12.21 -1.27
CA LEU A 40 2.92 11.34 -1.56
C LEU A 40 3.32 9.87 -1.63
N LYS A 41 4.44 9.54 -2.29
CA LYS A 41 4.95 8.17 -2.36
C LYS A 41 5.33 7.63 -0.98
N GLN A 42 5.98 8.46 -0.15
CA GLN A 42 6.31 8.09 1.24
C GLN A 42 5.07 7.86 2.10
N ALA A 43 4.04 8.70 1.95
CA ALA A 43 2.77 8.52 2.64
C ALA A 43 2.09 7.20 2.22
N VAL A 44 2.01 6.92 0.91
CA VAL A 44 1.46 5.64 0.41
C VAL A 44 2.27 4.44 0.91
N LYS A 45 3.60 4.53 0.92
CA LYS A 45 4.47 3.48 1.48
C LYS A 45 4.13 3.20 2.95
N ARG A 46 4.05 4.23 3.79
CA ARG A 46 3.70 4.12 5.22
C ARG A 46 2.33 3.48 5.39
N ASP A 47 1.35 3.94 4.63
CA ASP A 47 -0.03 3.50 4.77
C ASP A 47 -0.23 2.05 4.25
N LEU A 48 0.51 1.64 3.22
CA LEU A 48 0.65 0.23 2.81
C LEU A 48 1.27 -0.62 3.92
N GLU A 49 2.33 -0.14 4.56
CA GLU A 49 2.96 -0.87 5.67
C GLU A 49 2.00 -1.05 6.84
N TRP A 50 1.22 -0.03 7.20
CA TRP A 50 0.16 -0.16 8.20
C TRP A 50 -0.93 -1.16 7.79
N LEU A 51 -1.36 -1.12 6.53
CA LEU A 51 -2.38 -2.03 6.02
C LEU A 51 -1.92 -3.48 6.09
N LEU A 52 -0.71 -3.76 5.57
CA LEU A 52 -0.20 -5.13 5.48
C LEU A 52 0.15 -5.72 6.85
N ASN A 53 0.48 -4.89 7.84
CA ASN A 53 0.76 -5.33 9.22
C ASN A 53 -0.48 -5.39 10.13
N THR A 54 -1.64 -4.90 9.69
CA THR A 54 -2.89 -4.99 10.46
C THR A 54 -3.62 -6.29 10.13
N ARG A 55 -4.17 -6.98 11.14
CA ARG A 55 -4.96 -8.20 10.95
C ARG A 55 -6.47 -7.89 11.01
N GLN A 56 -7.21 -8.52 10.11
CA GLN A 56 -8.67 -8.50 10.13
C GLN A 56 -9.24 -9.28 11.33
N PRO A 57 -10.50 -9.01 11.73
CA PRO A 57 -11.23 -9.88 12.65
C PRO A 57 -11.28 -11.33 12.16
N ILE A 58 -11.27 -12.28 13.11
CA ILE A 58 -11.26 -13.72 12.82
C ILE A 58 -12.51 -14.14 12.04
N GLU A 59 -13.65 -13.55 12.36
CA GLU A 59 -14.91 -13.82 11.68
C GLU A 59 -15.25 -12.67 10.73
N PRO A 60 -15.19 -12.89 9.40
CA PRO A 60 -15.54 -11.86 8.45
C PRO A 60 -17.06 -11.60 8.49
N PRO A 61 -17.50 -10.35 8.22
CA PRO A 61 -18.91 -10.04 8.14
C PRO A 61 -19.60 -10.78 6.98
N SER A 62 -20.92 -10.93 7.07
CA SER A 62 -21.72 -11.49 5.97
C SER A 62 -21.45 -10.74 4.66
N ALA A 63 -21.33 -11.48 3.55
CA ALA A 63 -21.11 -10.92 2.21
C ALA A 63 -22.25 -9.99 1.75
N GLU A 64 -23.43 -10.10 2.35
CA GLU A 64 -24.58 -9.22 2.09
C GLU A 64 -24.34 -7.79 2.60
N LEU A 65 -23.48 -7.62 3.61
CA LEU A 65 -23.15 -6.34 4.24
C LEU A 65 -22.01 -5.65 3.48
N LYS A 66 -22.25 -5.25 2.22
CA LYS A 66 -21.24 -4.68 1.31
C LYS A 66 -20.45 -3.53 1.95
N GLU A 67 -21.15 -2.62 2.63
CA GLU A 67 -20.54 -1.41 3.16
C GLU A 67 -19.66 -1.71 4.37
N LEU A 68 -20.02 -2.74 5.14
CA LEU A 68 -19.21 -3.25 6.24
C LEU A 68 -17.93 -3.93 5.70
N ASN A 69 -18.04 -4.68 4.60
CA ASN A 69 -16.92 -5.33 3.92
C ASN A 69 -15.93 -4.36 3.25
N SER A 70 -16.28 -3.08 3.11
CA SER A 70 -15.37 -2.02 2.64
C SER A 70 -15.01 -0.99 3.73
N SER A 71 -15.41 -1.25 4.98
CA SER A 71 -15.20 -0.33 6.09
C SER A 71 -13.90 -0.61 6.85
N VAL A 72 -13.57 0.30 7.78
CA VAL A 72 -12.44 0.15 8.71
C VAL A 72 -12.57 -1.12 9.57
N ALA A 73 -13.78 -1.67 9.76
CA ALA A 73 -13.99 -2.90 10.53
C ALA A 73 -13.24 -4.11 9.95
N VAL A 74 -12.94 -4.10 8.65
CA VAL A 74 -12.18 -5.16 7.96
C VAL A 74 -10.86 -4.64 7.38
N TYR A 75 -10.34 -3.55 7.93
CA TYR A 75 -9.02 -3.03 7.57
C TYR A 75 -7.92 -4.03 7.95
N GLY A 76 -7.00 -4.27 7.02
CA GLY A 76 -5.88 -5.20 7.19
C GLY A 76 -5.95 -6.43 6.28
N LEU A 77 -5.17 -7.45 6.62
CA LEU A 77 -5.11 -8.74 5.94
C LEU A 77 -5.76 -9.87 6.78
N PRO A 78 -6.31 -10.90 6.13
CA PRO A 78 -6.69 -12.14 6.80
C PRO A 78 -5.49 -12.81 7.49
N ASP A 79 -5.75 -13.65 8.49
CA ASP A 79 -4.69 -14.43 9.12
C ASP A 79 -4.16 -15.51 8.16
N PHE A 80 -2.85 -15.51 7.92
CA PHE A 80 -2.15 -16.47 7.06
C PHE A 80 -1.25 -17.45 7.83
N THR A 81 -1.28 -17.46 9.17
CA THR A 81 -0.43 -18.32 10.00
C THR A 81 -0.58 -19.82 9.73
N SER A 82 -1.75 -20.25 9.24
CA SER A 82 -2.04 -21.64 8.87
C SER A 82 -1.69 -21.99 7.41
N LEU A 83 -1.30 -21.02 6.59
CA LEU A 83 -1.00 -21.24 5.17
C LEU A 83 0.43 -21.76 4.97
N ASN A 84 0.59 -22.67 4.01
CA ASN A 84 1.91 -23.16 3.64
C ASN A 84 2.56 -22.24 2.60
N ALA A 85 3.61 -21.52 3.00
CA ALA A 85 4.37 -20.61 2.14
C ALA A 85 4.92 -21.26 0.84
N LYS A 86 5.10 -22.59 0.82
CA LYS A 86 5.59 -23.33 -0.37
C LYS A 86 4.46 -23.85 -1.26
N ASN A 87 3.21 -23.84 -0.79
CA ASN A 87 2.06 -24.30 -1.55
C ASN A 87 1.57 -23.21 -2.50
N ARG A 88 1.51 -23.51 -3.80
CA ARG A 88 1.09 -22.54 -4.83
C ARG A 88 -0.34 -22.04 -4.62
N THR A 89 -1.24 -22.89 -4.11
CA THR A 89 -2.63 -22.49 -3.83
C THR A 89 -2.70 -21.45 -2.72
N ASP A 90 -1.92 -21.65 -1.67
CA ASP A 90 -1.86 -20.74 -0.51
C ASP A 90 -1.18 -19.42 -0.89
N GLN A 91 -0.09 -19.48 -1.66
CA GLN A 91 0.56 -18.31 -2.26
C GLN A 91 -0.42 -17.48 -3.08
N ASN A 92 -1.23 -18.12 -3.93
CA ASN A 92 -2.24 -17.44 -4.74
C ASN A 92 -3.35 -16.81 -3.89
N ARG A 93 -3.75 -17.47 -2.80
CA ARG A 93 -4.75 -16.93 -1.86
C ARG A 93 -4.23 -15.67 -1.17
N MET A 94 -3.00 -15.71 -0.67
CA MET A 94 -2.34 -14.56 -0.03
C MET A 94 -2.15 -13.40 -1.02
N ARG A 95 -1.64 -13.67 -2.23
CA ARG A 95 -1.50 -12.68 -3.31
C ARG A 95 -2.82 -11.96 -3.61
N ARG A 96 -3.92 -12.70 -3.75
CA ARG A 96 -5.26 -12.14 -4.01
C ARG A 96 -5.78 -11.31 -2.84
N ALA A 97 -5.53 -11.75 -1.61
CA ALA A 97 -5.96 -11.02 -0.42
C ALA A 97 -5.20 -9.69 -0.27
N VAL A 98 -3.88 -9.68 -0.51
CA VAL A 98 -3.07 -8.45 -0.53
C VAL A 98 -3.57 -7.51 -1.62
N GLU A 99 -3.77 -8.00 -2.84
CA GLU A 99 -4.27 -7.19 -3.96
C GLU A 99 -5.66 -6.59 -3.67
N ALA A 100 -6.57 -7.37 -3.09
CA ALA A 100 -7.91 -6.91 -2.73
C ALA A 100 -7.86 -5.85 -1.61
N ALA A 101 -7.07 -6.07 -0.56
CA ALA A 101 -6.92 -5.13 0.53
C ALA A 101 -6.39 -3.77 0.04
N ILE A 102 -5.35 -3.76 -0.80
CA ILE A 102 -4.79 -2.53 -1.37
C ILE A 102 -5.85 -1.80 -2.22
N ARG A 103 -6.59 -2.53 -3.06
CA ARG A 103 -7.64 -1.93 -3.91
C ARG A 103 -8.75 -1.25 -3.10
N VAL A 104 -9.08 -1.78 -1.93
CA VAL A 104 -10.13 -1.23 -1.06
C VAL A 104 -9.61 -0.07 -0.21
N PHE A 105 -8.43 -0.23 0.39
CA PHE A 105 -7.95 0.68 1.43
C PHE A 105 -6.90 1.70 0.96
N GLU A 106 -6.37 1.57 -0.26
CA GLU A 106 -5.46 2.55 -0.87
C GLU A 106 -6.01 3.14 -2.18
N PRO A 107 -7.00 4.06 -2.11
CA PRO A 107 -7.64 4.63 -3.30
C PRO A 107 -6.72 5.54 -4.12
N ARG A 108 -5.54 5.88 -3.59
CA ARG A 108 -4.48 6.60 -4.32
C ARG A 108 -3.80 5.71 -5.35
N LEU A 109 -3.89 4.39 -5.21
CA LEU A 109 -3.33 3.43 -6.15
C LEU A 109 -4.43 2.88 -7.07
N VAL A 110 -4.19 2.92 -8.38
CA VAL A 110 -5.05 2.33 -9.41
C VAL A 110 -4.28 1.29 -10.22
N ASN A 111 -5.01 0.40 -10.89
CA ASN A 111 -4.41 -0.70 -11.68
C ASN A 111 -3.41 -1.55 -10.87
N VAL A 112 -3.76 -1.83 -9.61
CA VAL A 112 -2.92 -2.60 -8.68
C VAL A 112 -2.80 -4.06 -9.16
N ALA A 113 -1.57 -4.51 -9.30
CA ALA A 113 -1.20 -5.89 -9.56
C ALA A 113 -0.17 -6.35 -8.52
N VAL A 114 -0.41 -7.51 -7.90
CA VAL A 114 0.51 -8.09 -6.92
C VAL A 114 1.07 -9.38 -7.50
N THR A 115 2.39 -9.45 -7.55
CA THR A 115 3.13 -10.65 -7.94
C THR A 115 3.92 -11.19 -6.74
N LEU A 116 4.10 -12.51 -6.70
CA LEU A 116 4.90 -13.18 -5.67
C LEU A 116 6.17 -13.69 -6.33
N GLU A 117 7.32 -13.31 -5.79
CA GLU A 117 8.60 -13.82 -6.27
C GLU A 117 8.84 -15.25 -5.75
N ALA A 118 9.61 -16.03 -6.51
CA ALA A 118 9.99 -17.36 -6.07
C ALA A 118 10.82 -17.29 -4.79
N MET A 119 10.38 -17.98 -3.74
CA MET A 119 11.18 -18.15 -2.53
C MET A 119 12.49 -18.85 -2.88
N ARG A 120 13.62 -18.29 -2.44
CA ARG A 120 14.92 -18.95 -2.53
C ARG A 120 14.99 -20.07 -1.49
N GLU A 121 15.80 -21.10 -1.77
CA GLU A 121 16.05 -22.17 -0.80
C GLU A 121 16.59 -21.58 0.52
N ASN A 122 16.08 -22.06 1.65
CA ASN A 122 16.38 -21.60 3.02
C ASN A 122 15.95 -20.16 3.40
N GLU A 123 15.26 -19.41 2.56
CA GLU A 123 14.68 -18.13 2.99
C GLU A 123 13.36 -18.35 3.74
N ARG A 124 13.22 -17.73 4.92
CA ARG A 124 11.96 -17.62 5.67
C ARG A 124 11.23 -16.31 5.35
N LEU A 125 11.39 -15.83 4.12
CA LEU A 125 10.85 -14.56 3.65
C LEU A 125 10.02 -14.82 2.40
N MET A 126 8.84 -14.20 2.31
CA MET A 126 8.07 -14.13 1.08
C MET A 126 8.14 -12.70 0.53
N ARG A 127 8.46 -12.58 -0.76
CA ARG A 127 8.59 -11.28 -1.43
C ARG A 127 7.43 -11.07 -2.37
N PHE A 128 6.77 -9.94 -2.23
CA PHE A 128 5.75 -9.50 -3.16
C PHE A 128 6.23 -8.23 -3.83
N ARG A 129 5.92 -8.14 -5.12
CA ARG A 129 6.06 -6.90 -5.88
C ARG A 129 4.66 -6.38 -6.15
N ILE A 130 4.41 -5.15 -5.73
CA ILE A 130 3.15 -4.44 -5.93
C ILE A 130 3.41 -3.41 -7.04
N ASP A 131 2.88 -3.66 -8.21
CA ASP A 131 2.91 -2.72 -9.32
C ASP A 131 1.56 -1.99 -9.40
N ALA A 132 1.58 -0.67 -9.49
CA ALA A 132 0.37 0.15 -9.54
C ALA A 132 0.64 1.46 -10.29
N HIS A 133 -0.42 2.25 -10.46
CA HIS A 133 -0.32 3.66 -10.87
C HIS A 133 -0.79 4.54 -9.72
N LEU A 134 0.02 5.52 -9.35
CA LEU A 134 -0.33 6.55 -8.40
C LEU A 134 -1.25 7.57 -9.07
N LYS A 135 -2.45 7.73 -8.53
CA LYS A 135 -3.47 8.65 -9.04
C LYS A 135 -3.09 10.09 -8.73
N VAL A 136 -2.45 10.76 -9.68
CA VAL A 136 -2.10 12.17 -9.65
C VAL A 136 -2.54 12.85 -10.94
N GLU A 137 -2.80 14.16 -10.89
CA GLU A 137 -3.06 14.98 -12.07
C GLU A 137 -1.74 15.47 -12.66
N PRO A 138 -1.58 15.58 -13.99
CA PRO A 138 -2.59 15.42 -15.03
C PRO A 138 -2.77 13.96 -15.51
N ALA A 139 -1.89 13.05 -15.08
CA ALA A 139 -1.91 11.65 -15.50
C ALA A 139 -1.32 10.77 -14.40
N PRO A 140 -1.84 9.54 -14.22
CA PRO A 140 -1.29 8.60 -13.25
C PRO A 140 0.19 8.29 -13.52
N GLU A 141 0.99 8.21 -12.46
CA GLU A 141 2.41 7.85 -12.57
C GLU A 141 2.64 6.40 -12.12
N PRO A 142 3.41 5.58 -12.86
CA PRO A 142 3.71 4.21 -12.45
C PRO A 142 4.50 4.20 -11.14
N ILE A 143 4.21 3.23 -10.28
CA ILE A 143 4.90 3.02 -9.01
C ILE A 143 5.00 1.53 -8.70
N THR A 144 6.14 1.14 -8.14
CA THR A 144 6.39 -0.22 -7.67
C THR A 144 6.80 -0.17 -6.20
N PHE A 145 6.25 -1.10 -5.42
CA PHE A 145 6.68 -1.37 -4.06
C PHE A 145 7.12 -2.81 -3.92
N ASP A 146 8.30 -3.00 -3.35
CA ASP A 146 8.78 -4.31 -2.93
C ASP A 146 8.41 -4.53 -1.47
N THR A 147 7.64 -5.58 -1.20
CA THR A 147 7.24 -5.95 0.16
C THR A 147 7.79 -7.30 0.57
N VAL A 148 8.23 -7.38 1.81
CA VAL A 148 8.81 -8.59 2.38
C VAL A 148 7.99 -9.00 3.60
N LEU A 149 7.33 -10.16 3.51
CA LEU A 149 6.74 -10.84 4.65
C LEU A 149 7.81 -11.69 5.34
N GLN A 150 8.08 -11.40 6.61
CA GLN A 150 8.91 -12.24 7.46
C GLN A 150 8.03 -13.31 8.13
N LEU A 151 8.31 -14.59 7.89
CA LEU A 151 7.45 -15.70 8.35
C LEU A 151 7.61 -16.02 9.84
N ASP A 152 8.65 -15.48 10.48
CA ASP A 152 8.93 -15.65 11.90
C ASP A 152 8.01 -14.81 12.80
N ASN A 153 7.73 -13.57 12.40
CA ASN A 153 6.92 -12.62 13.16
C ASN A 153 5.64 -12.18 12.41
N GLY A 154 5.50 -12.54 11.13
CA GLY A 154 4.37 -12.17 10.28
C GLY A 154 4.36 -10.70 9.85
N GLN A 155 5.48 -9.98 9.98
CA GLN A 155 5.57 -8.56 9.64
C GLN A 155 5.88 -8.36 8.16
N TYR A 156 5.26 -7.33 7.59
CA TYR A 156 5.53 -6.86 6.24
C TYR A 156 6.40 -5.61 6.30
N LEU A 157 7.51 -5.62 5.56
CA LEU A 157 8.33 -4.42 5.31
C LEU A 157 8.09 -3.95 3.88
N VAL A 158 7.70 -2.69 3.70
CA VAL A 158 7.47 -2.09 2.38
C VAL A 158 8.67 -1.22 1.99
N ARG A 159 9.18 -1.38 0.77
CA ARG A 159 10.26 -0.58 0.17
C ARG A 159 9.80 -0.02 -1.16
N GLU A 160 10.24 1.19 -1.47
CA GLU A 160 10.06 1.80 -2.80
C GLU A 160 11.31 1.47 -3.64
N GLU A 161 11.11 1.10 -4.91
CA GLU A 161 12.17 0.88 -5.90
C GLU A 161 12.74 2.20 -6.43
#